data_AF-A0A2H0TGH6-F1
#
_entry.id   AF-A0A2H0TGH6-F1
#
_cell.length_a   1.000
_cell.length_b   1.000
_cell.length_c   1.000
_cell.angle_alpha   90.00
_cell.angle_beta   90.00
_cell.angle_gamma   90.00
#
_symmetry.space_group_name_H-M   'P 1'
#
loop_
_entity.id
_entity.type
_entity.pdbx_description
1 polymer ?
#
loop_
_entity_poly.entity_id
_entity_poly.type
_entity_poly.pdbx_seq_one_letter_code
_entity_poly.pdbx_strand_id
1 'polypeptide(L)'
;MESIFVFDKNVNFAEELEREKNFKGKTLEHPGDRRFYVIKEITEKTDKEIIKTTYQVPQSPGDDNFIWAVARELEKQKFKIFIFDGKKREIARMLIKAPLTAEERLGFFNDLVLVADSEVQELRKGIEEDLRLI
;
A
#
# COMPACT_ATOMS: atom_id res chain seq x y z
N MET A 1 9.17 4.67 -7.46
CA MET A 1 8.72 3.27 -7.22
C MET A 1 7.93 3.22 -5.93
N GLU A 2 6.65 2.85 -6.04
CA GLU A 2 5.70 2.68 -4.94
C GLU A 2 6.04 1.44 -4.09
N SER A 3 5.63 1.47 -2.82
CA SER A 3 5.72 0.35 -1.90
C SER A 3 4.50 0.28 -1.01
N ILE A 4 4.04 -0.95 -0.77
CA ILE A 4 2.92 -1.29 0.11
C ILE A 4 3.50 -1.68 1.46
N PHE A 5 3.10 -0.99 2.51
CA PHE A 5 3.44 -1.32 3.89
C PHE A 5 2.23 -1.98 4.54
N VAL A 6 2.41 -3.22 5.00
CA VAL A 6 1.33 -4.08 5.47
C VAL A 6 1.42 -4.25 6.97
N PHE A 7 0.29 -4.05 7.64
CA PHE A 7 0.12 -4.29 9.08
C PHE A 7 -0.96 -5.34 9.31
N ASP A 8 -0.69 -6.29 10.19
CA ASP A 8 -1.65 -7.33 10.56
C ASP A 8 -2.84 -6.75 11.35
N LYS A 9 -3.81 -7.61 11.66
CA LYS A 9 -5.00 -7.23 12.45
C LYS A 9 -4.67 -6.73 13.87
N ASN A 10 -3.48 -7.04 14.38
CA ASN A 10 -2.98 -6.62 15.69
C ASN A 10 -2.04 -5.41 15.57
N VAL A 11 -2.02 -4.75 14.41
CA VAL A 11 -1.21 -3.55 14.15
C VAL A 11 0.30 -3.83 14.13
N ASN A 12 0.72 -5.10 14.07
CA ASN A 12 2.14 -5.42 13.89
C ASN A 12 2.52 -5.25 12.43
N PHE A 13 3.69 -4.66 12.20
CA PHE A 13 4.25 -4.58 10.85
C PHE A 13 4.52 -6.00 10.33
N ALA A 14 3.88 -6.36 9.23
CA ALA A 14 3.99 -7.66 8.61
C ALA A 14 5.09 -7.67 7.54
N GLU A 15 5.01 -6.75 6.56
CA GLU A 15 5.94 -6.72 5.42
C GLU A 15 5.89 -5.39 4.64
N GLU A 16 6.98 -5.06 3.94
CA GLU A 16 7.03 -4.05 2.87
C GLU A 16 7.09 -4.76 1.52
N LEU A 17 6.20 -4.41 0.59
CA LEU A 17 6.06 -5.03 -0.71
C LEU A 17 6.27 -4.01 -1.83
N GLU A 18 6.91 -4.43 -2.92
CA GLU A 18 7.28 -3.54 -4.03
C GLU A 18 6.74 -4.11 -5.35
N ARG A 19 6.42 -3.23 -6.32
CA ARG A 19 5.78 -3.59 -7.62
C ARG A 19 6.47 -4.74 -8.36
N GLU A 20 7.79 -4.81 -8.28
CA GLU A 20 8.63 -5.75 -9.04
C GLU A 20 9.00 -7.01 -8.25
N LYS A 21 8.68 -7.05 -6.95
CA LYS A 21 9.02 -8.20 -6.10
C LYS A 21 7.91 -9.24 -6.18
N ASN A 22 8.30 -10.49 -6.42
CA ASN A 22 7.40 -11.62 -6.23
C ASN A 22 7.04 -11.73 -4.76
N PHE A 23 5.73 -11.72 -4.47
CA PHE A 23 5.22 -11.93 -3.11
C PHE A 23 5.51 -13.37 -2.66
N LYS A 24 6.47 -13.54 -1.76
CA LYS A 24 6.78 -14.84 -1.13
C LYS A 24 6.96 -14.64 0.36
N GLY A 25 6.00 -15.10 1.16
CA GLY A 25 6.08 -15.02 2.63
C GLY A 25 5.24 -16.11 3.30
N LYS A 26 5.67 -16.53 4.50
CA LYS A 26 4.89 -17.42 5.39
C LYS A 26 3.79 -16.68 6.16
N THR A 27 3.90 -15.35 6.30
CA THR A 27 2.97 -14.51 7.08
C THR A 27 1.70 -14.15 6.30
N LEU A 28 1.85 -13.99 4.98
CA LEU A 28 0.77 -13.88 4.01
C LEU A 28 0.62 -15.26 3.38
N GLU A 29 -0.09 -16.20 4.01
CA GLU A 29 -0.18 -17.57 3.50
C GLU A 29 -0.62 -17.58 2.03
N HIS A 30 0.36 -17.94 1.18
CA HIS A 30 0.30 -18.29 -0.23
C HIS A 30 -0.48 -17.34 -1.18
N PRO A 31 0.19 -16.28 -1.69
CA PRO A 31 -0.21 -15.61 -2.92
C PRO A 31 0.18 -16.40 -4.19
N GLY A 32 0.89 -17.53 -4.06
CA GLY A 32 1.39 -18.32 -5.19
C GLY A 32 0.31 -18.84 -6.15
N ASP A 33 -0.93 -18.95 -5.68
CA ASP A 33 -2.11 -19.29 -6.49
C ASP A 33 -3.15 -18.15 -6.58
N ARG A 34 -2.90 -17.00 -5.94
CA ARG A 34 -3.83 -15.88 -5.94
C ARG A 34 -3.55 -14.99 -7.15
N ARG A 35 -4.37 -15.18 -8.17
CA ARG A 35 -4.53 -14.17 -9.22
C ARG A 35 -5.05 -12.90 -8.56
N PHE A 36 -4.28 -11.82 -8.64
CA PHE A 36 -4.76 -10.50 -8.25
C PHE A 36 -5.62 -9.96 -9.37
N TYR A 37 -6.72 -9.28 -9.03
CA TYR A 37 -7.64 -8.76 -10.03
C TYR A 37 -7.97 -7.30 -9.78
N VAL A 38 -8.14 -6.56 -10.86
CA VAL A 38 -8.83 -5.27 -10.84
C VAL A 38 -10.23 -5.46 -11.40
N ILE A 39 -11.19 -4.84 -10.73
CA ILE A 39 -12.57 -4.76 -11.23
C ILE A 39 -12.63 -3.63 -12.25
N LYS A 40 -13.01 -3.94 -13.49
CA LYS A 40 -13.23 -2.96 -14.54
C LYS A 40 -14.72 -2.93 -14.88
N GLU A 41 -15.30 -1.74 -14.83
CA GLU A 41 -16.68 -1.48 -15.28
C GLU A 41 -16.59 -0.84 -16.66
N ILE A 42 -17.20 -1.49 -17.66
CA ILE A 42 -17.47 -0.86 -18.96
C ILE A 42 -18.93 -0.44 -18.95
N THR A 43 -19.17 0.80 -19.37
CA THR A 43 -20.51 1.31 -19.66
C THR A 43 -20.66 1.43 -21.16
N GLU A 44 -21.52 0.61 -21.76
CA GLU A 44 -21.90 0.73 -23.17
C GLU A 44 -23.26 1.42 -23.26
N LYS A 45 -23.30 2.52 -24.01
CA LYS A 45 -24.55 3.23 -24.29
C LYS A 45 -25.04 2.80 -25.67
N THR A 46 -26.21 2.18 -25.71
CA THR A 46 -26.93 1.88 -26.94
C THR A 46 -28.06 2.88 -27.13
N ASP A 47 -28.72 2.84 -28.30
CA ASP A 47 -29.88 3.70 -28.59
C ASP A 47 -31.09 3.44 -27.67
N LYS A 48 -31.09 2.29 -26.95
CA LYS A 48 -32.22 1.85 -26.12
C LYS A 48 -31.92 1.91 -24.63
N GLU A 49 -30.67 1.70 -24.22
CA GLU A 49 -30.30 1.58 -22.82
C GLU A 49 -28.80 1.76 -22.56
N ILE A 50 -28.47 2.01 -21.30
CA ILE A 50 -27.10 2.03 -20.79
C ILE A 50 -26.84 0.67 -20.13
N ILE A 51 -25.95 -0.12 -20.73
CA ILE A 51 -25.52 -1.42 -20.21
C ILE A 51 -24.23 -1.21 -19.41
N LYS A 52 -24.22 -1.66 -18.16
CA LYS A 52 -23.02 -1.71 -17.33
C LYS A 52 -22.56 -3.15 -17.18
N THR A 53 -21.32 -3.44 -17.57
CA THR A 53 -20.72 -4.76 -17.44
C THR A 53 -19.45 -4.69 -16.61
N THR A 54 -19.40 -5.54 -15.59
CA THR A 54 -18.28 -5.63 -14.65
C THR A 54 -17.51 -6.91 -14.88
N TYR A 55 -16.19 -6.84 -15.09
CA TYR A 55 -15.33 -8.01 -15.22
C TYR A 55 -14.04 -7.86 -14.40
N GLN A 56 -13.42 -9.00 -14.10
CA GLN A 56 -12.17 -9.09 -13.36
C GLN A 56 -10.99 -9.25 -14.34
N VAL A 57 -10.04 -8.33 -14.29
CA VAL A 57 -8.83 -8.37 -15.11
C VAL A 57 -7.67 -8.88 -14.24
N PRO A 58 -7.04 -10.02 -14.58
CA PRO A 58 -5.90 -10.52 -13.83
C PRO A 58 -4.74 -9.54 -13.90
N GLN A 59 -3.97 -9.39 -12.83
CA GLN A 59 -2.79 -8.54 -12.72
C GLN A 59 -1.58 -9.37 -12.28
N SER A 60 -0.43 -9.07 -12.90
CA SER A 60 0.85 -9.71 -12.66
C SER A 60 1.91 -8.68 -12.22
N PRO A 61 3.00 -9.11 -11.56
CA PRO A 61 4.14 -8.25 -11.29
C PRO A 61 4.59 -7.51 -12.56
N GLY A 62 4.78 -6.20 -12.45
CA GLY A 62 5.09 -5.33 -13.58
C GLY A 62 3.88 -4.61 -14.20
N ASP A 63 2.65 -5.07 -13.99
CA ASP A 63 1.46 -4.34 -14.46
C ASP A 63 1.24 -3.04 -13.67
N ASP A 64 0.67 -2.01 -14.31
CA ASP A 64 0.44 -0.70 -13.69
C ASP A 64 -0.50 -0.77 -12.48
N ASN A 65 -1.51 -1.64 -12.52
CA ASN A 65 -2.50 -1.74 -11.44
C ASN A 65 -2.20 -2.89 -10.46
N PHE A 66 -1.04 -3.54 -10.58
CA PHE A 66 -0.70 -4.68 -9.77
C PHE A 66 -0.67 -4.35 -8.27
N ILE A 67 -0.02 -3.24 -7.89
CA ILE A 67 0.05 -2.77 -6.50
C ILE A 67 -1.35 -2.54 -5.91
N TRP A 68 -2.25 -1.94 -6.68
CA TRP A 68 -3.63 -1.67 -6.25
C TRP A 68 -4.44 -2.95 -6.10
N ALA A 69 -4.27 -3.91 -7.01
CA ALA A 69 -4.92 -5.21 -6.92
C ALA A 69 -4.46 -6.00 -5.68
N VAL A 70 -3.17 -5.94 -5.36
CA VAL A 70 -2.60 -6.54 -4.14
C VAL A 70 -3.16 -5.88 -2.89
N ALA A 71 -3.12 -4.55 -2.82
CA ALA A 71 -3.63 -3.81 -1.66
C ALA A 71 -5.10 -4.18 -1.39
N ARG A 72 -5.94 -4.20 -2.42
CA ARG A 72 -7.35 -4.57 -2.29
C ARG A 72 -7.57 -5.99 -1.75
N GLU A 73 -6.78 -6.97 -2.20
CA GLU A 73 -6.90 -8.34 -1.70
C GLU A 73 -6.42 -8.49 -0.25
N LEU A 74 -5.41 -7.72 0.15
CA LEU A 74 -4.95 -7.67 1.53
C LEU A 74 -5.96 -6.97 2.45
N GLU A 75 -6.61 -5.89 2.00
CA GLU A 75 -7.68 -5.22 2.75
C GLU A 75 -8.87 -6.15 3.05
N LYS A 76 -9.28 -6.99 2.07
CA LYS A 76 -10.33 -8.01 2.26
C LYS A 76 -10.01 -8.99 3.39
N GLN A 77 -8.72 -9.24 3.62
CA GLN A 77 -8.22 -10.10 4.70
C GLN A 77 -8.02 -9.34 6.01
N LYS A 78 -8.51 -8.09 6.10
CA LYS A 78 -8.43 -7.22 7.27
C LYS A 78 -7.00 -6.80 7.62
N PHE A 79 -6.09 -6.78 6.65
CA PHE A 79 -4.82 -6.08 6.82
C PHE A 79 -5.02 -4.57 6.70
N LYS A 80 -4.24 -3.80 7.45
CA LYS A 80 -4.16 -2.36 7.30
C LYS A 80 -2.98 -2.02 6.39
N ILE A 81 -3.22 -1.17 5.40
CA ILE A 81 -2.28 -0.96 4.30
C ILE A 81 -2.02 0.51 4.10
N PHE A 82 -0.76 0.84 3.82
CA PHE A 82 -0.34 2.15 3.37
C PHE A 82 0.51 2.02 2.13
N ILE A 83 0.26 2.87 1.14
CA ILE A 83 1.00 2.87 -0.12
C ILE A 83 1.72 4.21 -0.21
N PHE A 84 3.05 4.16 -0.34
CA PHE A 84 3.87 5.35 -0.48
C PHE A 84 4.85 5.19 -1.62
N ASP A 85 5.15 6.30 -2.29
CA ASP A 85 6.18 6.40 -3.31
C ASP A 85 7.21 7.47 -2.95
N GLY A 86 8.24 7.56 -3.80
CA GLY A 86 9.28 8.58 -3.72
C GLY A 86 9.81 8.84 -2.30
N LYS A 87 9.74 10.10 -1.88
CA LYS A 87 10.23 10.56 -0.57
C LYS A 87 9.38 10.06 0.60
N LYS A 88 8.07 9.91 0.43
CA LYS A 88 7.18 9.39 1.49
C LYS A 88 7.53 7.95 1.84
N ARG A 89 7.90 7.15 0.83
CA ARG A 89 8.41 5.79 1.05
C ARG A 89 9.67 5.76 1.93
N GLU A 90 10.60 6.70 1.73
CA GLU A 90 11.81 6.79 2.55
C GLU A 90 11.47 7.06 4.02
N ILE A 91 10.56 8.00 4.27
CA ILE A 91 10.07 8.32 5.62
C ILE A 91 9.36 7.12 6.24
N ALA A 92 8.47 6.46 5.50
CA ALA A 92 7.77 5.26 5.97
C ALA A 92 8.76 4.17 6.42
N ARG A 93 9.82 3.93 5.65
CA ARG A 93 10.89 2.98 6.03
C ARG A 93 11.62 3.38 7.31
N MET A 94 11.84 4.67 7.52
CA MET A 94 12.45 5.17 8.76
C MET A 94 11.54 4.92 9.95
N LEU A 95 10.23 5.21 9.81
CA LEU A 95 9.23 4.96 10.84
C LEU A 95 9.05 3.46 11.18
N ILE A 96 9.26 2.55 10.22
CA ILE A 96 9.28 1.10 10.49
C ILE A 96 10.45 0.74 11.43
N LYS A 97 11.64 1.33 11.19
CA LYS A 97 12.87 1.01 11.93
C LYS A 97 12.98 1.77 13.26
N ALA A 98 12.22 2.86 13.40
CA ALA A 98 12.19 3.66 14.61
C ALA A 98 11.65 2.85 15.81
N PRO A 99 12.11 3.14 17.04
CA PRO A 99 11.64 2.50 18.27
C PRO A 99 10.25 3.01 18.70
N LEU A 100 9.31 2.99 17.76
CA LEU A 100 7.92 3.42 17.94
C LEU A 100 7.05 2.21 18.28
N THR A 101 6.04 2.46 19.11
CA THR A 101 4.94 1.51 19.29
C THR A 101 4.15 1.35 18.00
N ALA A 102 3.37 0.27 17.94
CA ALA A 102 2.50 -0.02 16.80
C ALA A 102 1.48 1.11 16.56
N GLU A 103 0.93 1.69 17.63
CA GLU A 103 -0.06 2.78 17.57
C GLU A 103 0.55 4.10 17.10
N GLU A 104 1.71 4.49 17.65
CA GLU A 104 2.43 5.70 17.21
C GLU A 104 2.78 5.62 15.73
N ARG A 105 3.30 4.46 15.30
CA ARG A 105 3.63 4.22 13.89
C ARG A 105 2.41 4.37 12.99
N LEU A 106 1.24 3.85 13.39
CA LEU A 106 0.02 4.07 12.64
C LEU A 106 -0.37 5.55 12.56
N GLY A 107 -0.20 6.30 13.65
CA GLY A 107 -0.43 7.74 13.68
C GLY A 107 0.40 8.43 12.61
N PHE A 108 1.72 8.24 12.64
CA PHE A 108 2.62 8.81 11.64
C PHE A 108 2.30 8.39 10.21
N PHE A 109 1.91 7.13 9.99
CA PHE A 109 1.55 6.65 8.66
C PHE A 109 0.25 7.31 8.16
N ASN A 110 -0.76 7.50 9.01
CA ASN A 110 -1.99 8.23 8.62
C ASN A 110 -1.66 9.68 8.26
N ASP A 111 -0.81 10.34 9.05
CA ASP A 111 -0.41 11.73 8.81
C ASP A 111 0.38 11.86 7.50
N LEU A 112 1.31 10.92 7.25
CA LEU A 112 2.12 10.89 6.04
C LEU A 112 1.29 10.75 4.75
N VAL A 113 0.13 10.10 4.81
CA VAL A 113 -0.80 10.03 3.66
C VAL A 113 -1.37 11.41 3.33
N LEU A 114 -1.60 12.25 4.34
CA LEU A 114 -2.24 13.57 4.19
C LEU A 114 -1.26 14.69 3.82
N VAL A 115 0.03 14.50 4.09
CA VAL A 115 1.07 15.51 3.88
C VAL A 115 1.26 15.80 2.39
N ALA A 116 1.32 17.07 2.00
CA ALA A 116 1.59 17.45 0.60
C ALA A 116 3.06 17.17 0.23
N ASP A 117 3.33 16.83 -1.02
CA ASP A 117 4.68 16.46 -1.48
C ASP A 117 5.74 17.56 -1.25
N SER A 118 5.32 18.82 -1.26
CA SER A 118 6.16 19.98 -0.95
C SER A 118 6.65 20.01 0.50
N GLU A 119 5.89 19.43 1.43
CA GLU A 119 6.12 19.47 2.88
C GLU A 119 6.86 18.21 3.39
N VAL A 120 6.96 17.17 2.56
CA VAL A 120 7.57 15.87 2.91
C VAL A 120 9.02 16.03 3.39
N GLN A 121 9.77 16.99 2.85
CA GLN A 121 11.16 17.22 3.27
C GLN A 121 11.27 17.84 4.67
N GLU A 122 10.35 18.74 5.02
CA GLU A 122 10.33 19.35 6.35
C GLU A 122 9.89 18.32 7.39
N LEU A 123 8.86 17.53 7.07
CA LEU A 123 8.43 16.41 7.91
C LEU A 123 9.56 15.40 8.16
N ARG A 124 10.33 15.06 7.11
CA ARG A 124 11.48 14.15 7.26
C ARG A 124 12.48 14.67 8.29
N LYS A 125 12.85 15.96 8.20
CA LYS A 125 13.81 16.56 9.12
C LYS A 125 13.30 16.54 10.57
N GLY A 126 12.03 16.91 10.78
CA GLY A 126 11.41 16.85 12.10
C GLY A 126 11.44 15.45 12.70
N ILE A 127 11.13 14.42 11.91
CA ILE A 127 11.19 13.02 12.34
C ILE A 127 12.63 12.59 12.67
N GLU A 128 13.63 12.98 11.87
CA GLU A 128 15.04 12.66 12.14
C GLU A 128 15.53 13.30 13.45
N GLU A 129 15.12 14.55 13.71
CA GLU A 129 15.44 15.29 14.93
C GLU A 129 14.75 14.69 16.17
N ASP A 130 13.46 14.42 16.08
CA ASP A 130 12.65 13.87 17.18
C ASP A 130 13.09 12.46 17.60
N LEU A 131 13.42 11.62 16.61
CA LEU A 131 13.88 10.26 16.85
C LEU A 131 15.36 10.18 17.23
N ARG A 132 16.10 11.31 17.23
CA ARG A 132 17.55 11.39 17.44
C ARG A 132 18.29 10.34 16.60
N LEU A 133 17.93 10.19 15.33
CA LEU A 133 18.53 9.20 14.42
C LEU A 133 19.94 9.61 13.94
N ILE A 134 20.72 10.27 14.81
CA ILE A 134 22.08 10.78 14.54
C ILE A 134 23.11 9.87 15.21
#